data_AF-A0A7S4AV92-F1
#
_entry.id   AF-A0A7S4AV92-F1
#
_cell.length_a   1.000
_cell.length_b   1.000
_cell.length_c   1.000
_cell.angle_alpha   90.00
_cell.angle_beta   90.00
_cell.angle_gamma   90.00
#
_symmetry.space_group_name_H-M   'P 1'
#
loop_
_entity.id
_entity.type
_entity.pdbx_description
1 polymer ?
#
loop_
_entity_poly.entity_id
_entity_poly.type
_entity_poly.pdbx_seq_one_letter_code
_entity_poly.pdbx_strand_id
1 'polypeptide(L)'
;LGADQLAQVSDMLFTNLARCLDSEHFQVVERALFLWNNEHLVNSGCLSRLNAQAVLPIIYGPLYKNSSGHWNATVEGLAQNVLKMYMEYDLVLYDRCTANYFREEEDAKRKLTALEDRWAAIEAVASTSTPAISVR
;
A
#
# COMPACT_ATOMS: atom_id res chain seq x y z
N LEU A 1 21.55 -6.75 11.37
CA LEU A 1 20.75 -7.04 12.59
C LEU A 1 20.63 -8.54 12.71
N GLY A 2 20.81 -9.12 13.90
CA GLY A 2 20.42 -10.52 14.12
C GLY A 2 18.91 -10.69 14.01
N ALA A 3 18.43 -11.92 13.84
CA ALA A 3 16.99 -12.22 13.69
C ALA A 3 16.16 -11.67 14.88
N ASP A 4 16.65 -11.84 16.11
CA ASP A 4 15.97 -11.38 17.33
C ASP A 4 15.86 -9.85 17.41
N GLN A 5 16.88 -9.14 16.94
CA GLN A 5 16.87 -7.68 16.91
C GLN A 5 15.93 -7.16 15.81
N LEU A 6 15.88 -7.84 14.66
CA LEU A 6 14.97 -7.48 13.59
C LEU A 6 13.51 -7.67 14.02
N ALA A 7 13.18 -8.77 14.71
CA ALA A 7 11.83 -9.02 15.20
C ALA A 7 11.30 -7.92 16.15
N GLN A 8 12.19 -7.26 16.88
CA GLN A 8 11.81 -6.15 17.77
C GLN A 8 11.40 -4.87 17.03
N VAL A 9 11.85 -4.70 15.78
CA VAL A 9 11.68 -3.46 15.02
C VAL A 9 10.98 -3.65 13.68
N SER A 10 10.74 -4.90 13.25
CA SER A 10 10.26 -5.24 11.90
C SER A 10 8.95 -4.54 11.56
N ASP A 11 8.00 -4.53 12.48
CA ASP A 11 6.68 -3.96 12.23
C ASP A 11 6.76 -2.45 11.99
N MET A 12 7.48 -1.74 12.86
CA MET A 12 7.71 -0.30 12.71
C MET A 12 8.53 -0.01 11.45
N LEU A 13 9.58 -0.80 11.18
CA LEU A 13 10.45 -0.62 10.01
C LEU A 13 9.66 -0.79 8.70
N PHE A 14 8.95 -1.90 8.55
CA PHE A 14 8.22 -2.22 7.32
C PHE A 14 7.00 -1.32 7.12
N THR A 15 6.32 -0.92 8.21
CA THR A 15 5.24 0.08 8.12
C THR A 15 5.77 1.44 7.67
N ASN A 16 6.93 1.87 8.17
CA ASN A 16 7.57 3.10 7.68
C ASN A 16 7.99 2.98 6.21
N LEU A 17 8.55 1.82 5.83
CA LEU A 17 8.93 1.56 4.45
C LEU A 17 7.72 1.61 3.51
N ALA A 18 6.60 1.00 3.89
CA ALA A 18 5.35 1.08 3.13
C ALA A 18 4.87 2.53 2.96
N ARG A 19 4.95 3.36 4.01
CA ARG A 19 4.61 4.79 3.93
C ARG A 19 5.54 5.57 2.98
N CYS A 20 6.84 5.24 2.95
CA CYS A 20 7.75 5.85 1.99
C CYS A 20 7.42 5.44 0.55
N LEU A 21 6.99 4.19 0.35
CA LEU A 21 6.56 3.69 -0.96
C LEU A 21 5.22 4.30 -1.39
N ASP A 22 4.31 4.60 -0.48
CA ASP A 22 3.00 5.22 -0.78
C ASP A 22 3.07 6.76 -0.87
N SER A 23 4.28 7.34 -0.84
CA SER A 23 4.50 8.78 -0.95
C SER A 23 4.20 9.29 -2.36
N GLU A 24 3.52 10.42 -2.48
CA GLU A 24 3.28 11.09 -3.77
C GLU A 24 4.58 11.65 -4.40
N HIS A 25 5.61 11.90 -3.57
CA HIS A 25 6.89 12.46 -4.03
C HIS A 25 7.84 11.37 -4.55
N PHE A 26 8.12 11.37 -5.86
CA PHE A 26 8.91 10.30 -6.50
C PHE A 26 10.30 10.08 -5.89
N GLN A 27 11.03 11.11 -5.46
CA GLN A 27 12.36 10.92 -4.85
C GLN A 27 12.32 10.10 -3.56
N VAL A 28 11.22 10.19 -2.79
CA VAL A 28 11.05 9.40 -1.57
C VAL A 28 10.83 7.93 -1.94
N VAL A 29 9.95 7.69 -2.91
CA VAL A 29 9.63 6.34 -3.42
C VAL A 29 10.87 5.70 -4.05
N GLU A 30 11.55 6.42 -4.93
CA GLU A 30 12.79 5.98 -5.59
C GLU A 30 13.84 5.60 -4.55
N ARG A 31 14.12 6.49 -3.59
CA ARG A 31 15.13 6.22 -2.55
C ARG A 31 14.78 5.02 -1.67
N ALA A 32 13.49 4.80 -1.40
CA ALA A 32 13.01 3.62 -0.69
C ALA A 32 13.18 2.34 -1.53
N LEU A 33 12.81 2.37 -2.82
CA LEU A 33 12.98 1.25 -3.75
C LEU A 33 14.46 0.87 -3.95
N PHE A 34 15.36 1.85 -3.93
CA PHE A 34 16.81 1.62 -4.01
C PHE A 34 17.37 0.75 -2.87
N LEU A 35 16.63 0.54 -1.76
CA LEU A 35 17.05 -0.41 -0.71
C LEU A 35 17.16 -1.85 -1.24
N TRP A 36 16.38 -2.22 -2.26
CA TRP A 36 16.48 -3.53 -2.92
C TRP A 36 17.70 -3.70 -3.83
N ASN A 37 18.50 -2.65 -4.05
CA ASN A 37 19.79 -2.78 -4.71
C ASN A 37 20.93 -3.08 -3.73
N ASN A 38 20.66 -3.08 -2.42
CA ASN A 38 21.65 -3.45 -1.42
C ASN A 38 21.66 -4.97 -1.20
N GLU A 39 22.68 -5.64 -1.73
CA GLU A 39 22.82 -7.09 -1.63
C GLU A 39 22.83 -7.62 -0.18
N HIS A 40 23.34 -6.85 0.78
CA HIS A 40 23.28 -7.29 2.18
C HIS A 40 21.85 -7.30 2.70
N LEU A 41 21.04 -6.29 2.38
CA LEU A 41 19.63 -6.24 2.76
C LEU A 41 18.81 -7.35 2.09
N VAL A 42 19.09 -7.62 0.81
CA VAL A 42 18.33 -8.57 -0.03
C VAL A 42 18.76 -10.02 0.18
N ASN A 43 20.05 -10.33 0.28
CA ASN A 43 20.49 -11.73 0.32
C ASN A 43 20.40 -12.32 1.73
N SER A 44 20.68 -11.53 2.77
CA SER A 44 20.76 -12.02 4.15
C SER A 44 20.10 -11.11 5.19
N GLY A 45 19.68 -9.91 4.79
CA GLY A 45 19.11 -8.91 5.68
C GLY A 45 17.59 -8.97 5.76
N CYS A 46 17.00 -7.83 6.15
CA CYS A 46 15.56 -7.70 6.42
C CYS A 46 14.68 -7.77 5.17
N LEU A 47 15.23 -7.61 3.96
CA LEU A 47 14.47 -7.70 2.71
C LEU A 47 14.57 -9.09 2.06
N SER A 48 15.33 -10.00 2.67
CA SER A 48 15.59 -11.32 2.13
C SER A 48 14.38 -12.24 2.10
N ARG A 49 14.50 -13.31 1.30
CA ARG A 49 13.49 -14.38 1.18
C ARG A 49 13.02 -14.92 2.52
N LEU A 50 13.89 -15.00 3.54
CA LEU A 50 13.56 -15.48 4.87
C LEU A 50 12.53 -14.58 5.58
N ASN A 51 12.50 -13.30 5.26
CA ASN A 51 11.59 -12.31 5.83
C ASN A 51 10.42 -11.96 4.91
N ALA A 52 10.31 -12.60 3.73
CA ALA A 52 9.29 -12.29 2.72
C ALA A 52 7.87 -12.31 3.31
N GLN A 53 7.57 -13.31 4.15
CA GLN A 53 6.27 -13.48 4.81
C GLN A 53 5.91 -12.31 5.75
N ALA A 54 6.91 -11.63 6.33
CA ALA A 54 6.71 -10.48 7.20
C ALA A 54 6.64 -9.16 6.40
N VAL A 55 7.52 -8.98 5.42
CA VAL A 55 7.64 -7.70 4.70
C VAL A 55 6.61 -7.55 3.58
N LEU A 56 6.43 -8.57 2.73
CA LEU A 56 5.65 -8.43 1.50
C LEU A 56 4.20 -8.02 1.75
N PRO A 57 3.45 -8.63 2.69
CA PRO A 57 2.06 -8.23 2.95
C PRO A 57 1.90 -6.74 3.31
N ILE A 58 2.91 -6.15 3.95
CA ILE A 58 2.87 -4.75 4.40
C ILE A 58 3.15 -3.78 3.25
N ILE A 59 4.09 -4.12 2.37
CA ILE A 59 4.52 -3.23 1.27
C ILE A 59 3.84 -3.49 -0.07
N TYR A 60 3.09 -4.59 -0.21
CA TYR A 60 2.52 -5.02 -1.49
C TYR A 60 1.65 -3.95 -2.14
N GLY A 61 0.69 -3.36 -1.40
CA GLY A 61 -0.24 -2.38 -1.94
C GLY A 61 0.47 -1.17 -2.58
N PRO A 62 1.32 -0.44 -1.84
CA PRO A 62 2.10 0.66 -2.38
C PRO A 62 3.01 0.24 -3.56
N LEU A 63 3.66 -0.93 -3.48
CA LEU A 63 4.47 -1.45 -4.60
C LEU A 63 3.63 -1.70 -5.85
N TYR A 64 2.46 -2.33 -5.71
CA TYR A 64 1.57 -2.61 -6.83
C TYR A 64 1.13 -1.32 -7.52
N LYS A 65 0.68 -0.31 -6.74
CA LYS A 65 0.33 1.02 -7.27
C LYS A 65 1.48 1.65 -8.04
N ASN A 66 2.69 1.60 -7.50
CA ASN A 66 3.88 2.17 -8.14
C ASN A 66 4.32 1.39 -9.38
N SER A 67 4.01 0.10 -9.49
CA SER A 67 4.43 -0.76 -10.61
C SER A 67 3.52 -0.67 -11.84
N SER A 68 2.36 -0.04 -11.71
CA SER A 68 1.28 -0.07 -12.71
C SER A 68 0.84 1.34 -13.08
N GLY A 69 1.61 2.01 -13.95
CA GLY A 69 1.26 3.32 -14.50
C GLY A 69 1.71 4.49 -13.63
N HIS A 70 2.78 4.34 -12.86
CA HIS A 70 3.37 5.47 -12.12
C HIS A 70 3.96 6.50 -13.10
N TRP A 71 3.75 7.79 -12.84
CA TRP A 71 4.12 8.87 -13.77
C TRP A 71 5.63 8.98 -14.03
N ASN A 72 6.45 8.52 -13.09
CA ASN A 72 7.90 8.40 -13.24
C ASN A 72 8.27 6.96 -13.63
N ALA A 73 8.81 6.78 -14.83
CA ALA A 73 9.17 5.48 -15.39
C ALA A 73 10.28 4.74 -14.61
N THR A 74 11.19 5.46 -13.96
CA THR A 74 12.24 4.84 -13.12
C THR A 74 11.62 4.20 -11.89
N VAL A 75 10.72 4.92 -11.21
CA VAL A 75 9.98 4.39 -10.05
C VAL A 75 9.16 3.17 -10.47
N GLU A 76 8.47 3.26 -11.60
CA GLU A 76 7.68 2.14 -12.15
C GLU A 76 8.54 0.89 -12.36
N GLY A 77 9.67 1.02 -13.07
CA GLY A 77 10.57 -0.10 -13.34
C GLY A 77 11.20 -0.69 -12.06
N LEU A 78 11.58 0.17 -11.10
CA LEU A 78 12.09 -0.29 -9.81
C LEU A 78 11.03 -1.07 -9.03
N ALA A 79 9.78 -0.60 -8.99
CA ALA A 79 8.69 -1.29 -8.30
C ALA A 79 8.38 -2.65 -8.96
N GLN A 80 8.37 -2.72 -10.29
CA GLN A 80 8.20 -3.97 -11.03
C GLN A 80 9.31 -4.98 -10.71
N ASN A 81 10.56 -4.54 -10.64
CA ASN A 81 11.69 -5.39 -10.27
C ASN A 81 11.54 -5.97 -8.86
N VAL A 82 11.12 -5.15 -7.89
CA VAL A 82 10.89 -5.61 -6.51
C VAL A 82 9.74 -6.61 -6.43
N LEU A 83 8.61 -6.36 -7.11
CA LEU A 83 7.50 -7.30 -7.16
C LEU A 83 7.91 -8.64 -7.79
N LYS A 84 8.65 -8.59 -8.91
CA LYS A 84 9.17 -9.79 -9.57
C LYS A 84 10.08 -10.60 -8.63
N MET A 85 10.98 -9.93 -7.92
CA MET A 85 11.85 -10.59 -6.93
C MET A 85 11.05 -11.33 -5.85
N TYR A 86 10.02 -10.69 -5.27
CA TYR A 86 9.21 -11.35 -4.24
C TYR A 86 8.31 -12.46 -4.81
N MET A 87 7.85 -12.34 -6.05
CA MET A 87 7.15 -13.41 -6.76
C MET A 87 8.07 -14.64 -6.95
N GLU A 88 9.34 -14.43 -7.28
CA GLU A 88 10.35 -15.50 -7.40
C GLU A 88 10.72 -16.11 -6.04
N TYR A 89 10.65 -15.32 -4.96
CA TYR A 89 10.86 -15.83 -3.59
C TYR A 89 9.76 -16.77 -3.12
N ASP A 90 8.50 -16.40 -3.34
CA ASP A 90 7.35 -17.18 -2.90
C ASP A 90 6.10 -16.78 -3.70
N LEU A 91 5.80 -17.54 -4.75
CA LEU A 91 4.63 -17.31 -5.61
C LEU A 91 3.30 -17.42 -4.83
N VAL A 92 3.21 -18.36 -3.90
CA VAL A 92 1.98 -18.58 -3.11
C VAL A 92 1.72 -17.39 -2.19
N LEU A 93 2.77 -16.86 -1.57
CA LEU A 93 2.67 -15.62 -0.79
C LEU A 93 2.27 -14.44 -1.68
N TYR A 94 2.90 -14.29 -2.84
CA TYR A 94 2.62 -13.21 -3.78
C TYR A 94 1.15 -13.22 -4.23
N ASP A 95 0.63 -14.38 -4.62
CA ASP A 95 -0.76 -14.55 -5.04
C ASP A 95 -1.73 -14.23 -3.90
N ARG A 96 -1.40 -14.64 -2.67
CA ARG A 96 -2.19 -14.31 -1.49
C ARG A 96 -2.24 -12.80 -1.22
N CYS A 97 -1.10 -12.11 -1.30
CA CYS A 97 -1.03 -10.66 -1.16
C CYS A 97 -1.83 -9.94 -2.26
N THR A 98 -1.70 -10.42 -3.50
CA THR A 98 -2.47 -9.93 -4.65
C THR A 98 -3.97 -10.05 -4.42
N ALA A 99 -4.45 -11.23 -4.02
CA ALA A 99 -5.87 -11.48 -3.76
C ALA A 99 -6.39 -10.63 -2.59
N ASN A 100 -5.61 -10.48 -1.51
CA ASN A 100 -5.99 -9.64 -0.38
C ASN A 100 -6.08 -8.15 -0.78
N TYR A 101 -5.11 -7.65 -1.55
CA TYR A 101 -5.11 -6.27 -2.02
C TYR A 101 -6.38 -5.94 -2.82
N PHE A 102 -6.75 -6.76 -3.80
CA PHE A 102 -7.96 -6.52 -4.59
C PHE A 102 -9.25 -6.63 -3.77
N ARG A 103 -9.29 -7.53 -2.78
CA ARG A 103 -10.42 -7.62 -1.84
C ARG A 103 -10.55 -6.34 -1.01
N GLU A 104 -9.45 -5.83 -0.47
CA GLU A 104 -9.43 -4.59 0.31
C GLU A 104 -9.84 -3.37 -0.53
N GLU A 105 -9.39 -3.29 -1.78
CA GLU A 105 -9.80 -2.25 -2.73
C GLU A 105 -11.30 -2.30 -3.03
N GLU A 106 -11.86 -3.51 -3.21
CA GLU A 106 -13.31 -3.68 -3.42
C GLU A 106 -14.11 -3.27 -2.17
N ASP A 107 -13.67 -3.69 -0.99
CA ASP A 107 -14.31 -3.33 0.27
C ASP A 107 -14.21 -1.82 0.56
N ALA A 108 -13.10 -1.18 0.21
CA ALA A 108 -12.94 0.27 0.31
C ALA A 108 -13.91 1.01 -0.61
N LYS A 109 -14.08 0.57 -1.86
CA LYS A 109 -15.07 1.12 -2.80
C LYS A 109 -16.50 0.97 -2.28
N ARG A 110 -16.86 -0.21 -1.78
CA ARG A 110 -18.19 -0.46 -1.19
C ARG A 110 -18.48 0.45 0.00
N LYS A 111 -17.48 0.68 0.87
CA LYS A 111 -17.60 1.61 2.01
C LYS A 111 -17.79 3.06 1.54
N LEU A 112 -17.09 3.48 0.50
CA LEU A 112 -17.25 4.82 -0.07
C LEU A 112 -18.66 5.02 -0.64
N THR A 113 -19.16 4.07 -1.44
CA THR A 113 -20.53 4.12 -1.97
C THR A 113 -21.57 4.15 -0.86
N ALA A 114 -21.42 3.33 0.18
CA ALA A 114 -22.35 3.35 1.32
C ALA A 114 -22.34 4.69 2.08
N LEU A 115 -21.20 5.39 2.12
CA LEU A 115 -21.12 6.74 2.68
C LEU A 115 -21.82 7.76 1.79
N GLU A 116 -21.61 7.70 0.47
CA GLU A 116 -22.28 8.56 -0.52
C GLU A 116 -23.80 8.42 -0.46
N ASP A 117 -24.31 7.18 -0.42
CA ASP A 117 -25.75 6.91 -0.29
C ASP A 117 -26.32 7.49 1.01
N ARG A 118 -25.58 7.38 2.11
CA ARG A 118 -25.98 7.96 3.39
C ARG A 118 -26.02 9.49 3.34
N TRP A 119 -25.05 10.12 2.68
CA TRP A 119 -25.03 11.57 2.49
C TRP A 119 -26.19 12.04 1.60
N ALA A 120 -26.46 11.35 0.50
CA ALA A 120 -27.58 11.66 -0.38
C ALA A 120 -28.94 11.57 0.35
N ALA A 121 -29.12 10.59 1.24
CA ALA A 121 -30.32 10.49 2.07
C ALA A 121 -30.45 11.67 3.05
N ILE A 122 -29.35 12.12 3.66
CA ILE A 122 -29.34 13.29 4.55
C ILE A 122 -29.70 14.56 3.79
N GLU A 123 -29.12 14.77 2.60
CA GLU A 123 -29.39 15.93 1.74
C GLU A 123 -30.87 15.99 1.28
N ALA A 124 -31.45 14.83 0.94
CA ALA A 124 -32.86 14.74 0.60
C ALA A 124 -33.77 15.16 1.78
N VAL A 125 -33.48 14.68 2.99
CA VAL A 125 -34.23 15.06 4.20
C VAL A 125 -34.07 16.56 4.49
N ALA A 126 -32.86 17.11 4.42
CA ALA A 126 -32.60 18.53 4.64
C ALA A 126 -33.34 19.42 3.63
N SER A 127 -33.37 19.03 2.35
CA SER A 127 -34.08 19.75 1.29
C SER A 127 -35.59 19.82 1.54
N THR A 128 -36.19 18.75 2.09
CA THR A 128 -37.62 18.74 2.46
C THR A 128 -37.93 19.48 3.76
N SER A 129 -36.93 19.69 4.61
CA SER A 129 -37.10 20.25 5.96
C SER A 129 -36.81 21.74 6.05
N THR A 130 -36.50 22.43 4.94
CA THR A 130 -36.23 23.87 4.94
C THR A 130 -37.50 24.60 5.38
N PRO A 131 -37.56 25.17 6.61
CA PRO A 131 -38.71 25.96 7.01
C PRO A 131 -38.71 27.19 6.13
N ALA A 132 -39.86 27.57 5.58
CA ALA A 132 -40.04 28.91 5.04
C ALA A 132 -39.75 29.88 6.18
N ILE A 133 -38.54 30.44 6.23
CA ILE A 133 -38.24 31.59 7.08
C ILE A 133 -39.05 32.74 6.48
N SER A 134 -40.29 32.86 6.96
CA SER A 134 -41.14 34.02 6.76
C SER A 134 -40.51 35.16 7.54
N VAL A 135 -39.58 35.88 6.90
CA VAL A 135 -39.12 37.18 7.39
C VAL A 135 -40.33 38.13 7.28
N ARG A 136 -40.92 38.46 8.43
CA ARG A 136 -41.87 39.56 8.59
C ARG A 136 -41.10 40.86 8.81
#